data_AF-A0A2E1XFQ2-F1
#
_entry.id   AF-A0A2E1XFQ2-F1
#
_cell.length_a   1.000
_cell.length_b   1.000
_cell.length_c   1.000
_cell.angle_alpha   90.00
_cell.angle_beta   90.00
_cell.angle_gamma   90.00
#
_symmetry.space_group_name_H-M   'P 1'
#
loop_
_entity.id
_entity.type
_entity.pdbx_description
1 polymer ?
#
loop_
_entity_poly.entity_id
_entity_poly.type
_entity_poly.pdbx_seq_one_letter_code
_entity_poly.pdbx_strand_id
1 'polypeptide(L)'
;MLWIVILVIAVATLGLLVEPFLRGRKPAETLDEEDYLAAQIADIERDREAGLISAEEADAAEKEARRRLLAAHRAAAQREKTVGGKKTIMAALPLTALAPLAAFLIYGLLGNPSGAATQAGQQLAARNRAQMAAEMSPEDRTQMISGMVEGLAARLEENPDDVEGWTMLGRSYAVIGDFDKSAAAYERAISLSPENPDLHVGRVEALMSSRAAQGLGLDDEIADAVNALAALNEDHPFALYFQGLAASQNGDAEAAREYWSRLVAMMPEEAPERARLIEMIDAL
;
A
#
# COMPACT_ATOMS: atom_id res chain seq x y z
N MET A 1 -12.68 8.96 -6.50
CA MET A 1 -13.83 9.64 -5.84
C MET A 1 -13.42 10.99 -5.22
N LEU A 2 -12.44 11.06 -4.33
CA LEU A 2 -12.02 12.28 -3.62
C LEU A 2 -11.62 13.45 -4.55
N TRP A 3 -10.91 13.16 -5.64
CA TRP A 3 -10.44 14.16 -6.61
C TRP A 3 -11.55 14.92 -7.34
N ILE A 4 -12.69 14.26 -7.60
CA ILE A 4 -13.85 14.89 -8.25
C ILE A 4 -14.48 15.90 -7.30
N VAL A 5 -14.54 15.57 -6.00
CA VAL A 5 -15.09 16.45 -4.96
C VAL A 5 -14.26 17.72 -4.83
N ILE A 6 -12.92 17.60 -4.82
CA ILE A 6 -12.01 18.76 -4.76
C ILE A 6 -12.19 19.67 -5.99
N LEU A 7 -12.27 19.08 -7.19
CA LEU A 7 -12.46 19.84 -8.43
C LEU A 7 -13.78 20.62 -8.42
N VAL A 8 -14.87 19.99 -7.99
CA VAL A 8 -16.19 20.63 -7.91
C VAL A 8 -16.19 21.79 -6.92
N ILE A 9 -15.56 21.62 -5.75
CA ILE A 9 -15.44 22.70 -4.74
C ILE A 9 -14.62 23.86 -5.28
N ALA A 10 -13.49 23.59 -5.95
CA ALA A 10 -12.62 24.63 -6.52
C ALA A 10 -13.32 25.44 -7.63
N VAL A 11 -14.13 24.79 -8.47
CA VAL A 11 -14.91 25.48 -9.51
C VAL A 11 -16.02 26.32 -8.88
N ALA A 12 -16.70 25.81 -7.85
CA ALA A 12 -17.75 26.52 -7.15
C ALA A 12 -17.24 27.78 -6.43
N THR A 13 -16.08 27.71 -5.78
CA THR A 13 -15.46 28.88 -5.12
C THR A 13 -15.01 29.94 -6.11
N LEU A 14 -14.49 29.54 -7.27
CA LEU A 14 -14.11 30.47 -8.33
C LEU A 14 -15.32 31.19 -8.93
N GLY A 15 -16.44 30.48 -9.12
CA GLY A 15 -17.69 31.07 -9.61
C GLY A 15 -18.24 32.17 -8.69
N LEU A 16 -18.22 31.92 -7.37
CA LEU A 16 -18.64 32.89 -6.36
C LEU A 16 -17.77 34.15 -6.32
N LEU A 17 -16.47 34.04 -6.61
CA LEU A 17 -15.54 35.18 -6.64
C LEU A 17 -15.68 36.04 -7.90
N VAL A 18 -16.16 35.46 -9.00
CA VAL A 18 -16.36 36.19 -10.26
C VAL A 18 -17.68 36.99 -10.26
N GLU A 19 -18.69 36.54 -9.53
CA GLU A 19 -20.00 37.21 -9.41
C GLU A 19 -19.93 38.69 -8.96
N PRO A 20 -19.16 39.09 -7.92
CA PRO A 20 -19.04 40.50 -7.54
C PRO A 20 -18.29 41.35 -8.57
N PHE A 21 -17.50 40.75 -9.47
CA PHE A 21 -16.84 41.45 -10.57
C PHE A 21 -17.74 41.61 -11.80
N LEU A 22 -18.68 40.69 -12.02
CA LEU A 22 -19.66 40.76 -13.10
C LEU A 22 -20.88 41.62 -12.74
N ARG A 23 -21.24 41.69 -11.46
CA ARG A 23 -22.26 42.64 -10.98
C ARG A 23 -21.65 44.04 -10.94
N GLY A 24 -21.83 44.76 -12.05
CA GLY A 24 -21.46 46.17 -12.16
C GLY A 24 -21.90 46.94 -10.92
N ARG A 25 -20.94 47.63 -10.30
CA ARG A 25 -21.18 48.49 -9.13
C ARG A 25 -22.25 49.50 -9.53
N LYS A 26 -23.42 49.49 -8.89
CA LYS A 26 -24.41 50.55 -9.07
C LYS A 26 -23.70 51.88 -8.76
N PRO A 27 -23.61 52.82 -9.71
CA PRO A 27 -23.00 54.12 -9.44
C PRO A 27 -23.78 54.77 -8.30
N ALA A 28 -23.08 55.35 -7.33
CA ALA A 28 -23.71 56.16 -6.30
C ALA A 28 -24.44 57.33 -6.99
N GLU A 29 -25.76 57.35 -6.81
CA GLU A 29 -26.72 58.44 -6.97
C GLU A 29 -26.14 59.78 -7.47
N THR A 30 -25.96 59.91 -8.79
CA THR A 30 -25.64 61.18 -9.48
C THR A 30 -26.89 61.95 -9.91
N LEU A 31 -28.09 61.51 -9.51
CA LEU A 31 -29.36 62.13 -9.90
C LEU A 31 -29.64 63.45 -9.17
N ASP A 32 -29.05 63.68 -7.98
CA ASP A 32 -29.29 64.90 -7.20
C ASP A 32 -28.68 66.18 -7.81
N GLU A 33 -27.56 66.09 -8.53
CA GLU A 33 -26.84 67.29 -9.00
C GLU A 33 -27.50 67.92 -10.24
N GLU A 34 -28.10 67.11 -11.11
CA GLU A 34 -28.81 67.60 -12.30
C GLU A 34 -30.16 68.23 -11.92
N ASP A 35 -30.92 67.59 -11.02
CA ASP A 35 -32.20 68.10 -10.52
C ASP A 35 -32.01 69.41 -9.72
N TYR A 36 -30.94 69.49 -8.91
CA TYR A 36 -30.58 70.70 -8.18
C TYR A 36 -30.26 71.87 -9.12
N LEU A 37 -29.46 71.66 -10.17
CA LEU A 37 -29.09 72.71 -11.13
C LEU A 37 -30.28 73.18 -11.97
N ALA A 38 -31.22 72.29 -12.30
CA ALA A 38 -32.46 72.64 -12.98
C ALA A 38 -33.36 73.52 -12.10
N ALA A 39 -33.50 73.18 -10.81
CA ALA A 39 -34.23 74.00 -9.85
C ALA A 39 -33.60 75.39 -9.65
N GLN A 40 -32.26 75.47 -9.59
CA GLN A 40 -31.54 76.73 -9.42
C GLN A 40 -31.77 77.71 -10.58
N ILE A 41 -31.88 77.22 -11.82
CA ILE A 41 -32.20 78.07 -12.98
C ILE A 41 -33.61 78.66 -12.84
N ALA A 42 -34.58 77.86 -12.38
CA ALA A 42 -35.96 78.32 -12.20
C ALA A 42 -36.13 79.30 -11.03
N ASP A 43 -35.26 79.26 -10.03
CA ASP A 43 -35.20 80.26 -8.95
C ASP A 43 -34.64 81.59 -9.45
N ILE A 44 -33.53 81.57 -10.22
CA ILE A 44 -32.93 82.78 -10.80
C ILE A 44 -33.91 83.53 -11.70
N GLU A 45 -34.70 82.80 -12.50
CA GLU A 45 -35.69 83.39 -13.39
C GLU A 45 -36.85 84.06 -12.62
N ARG A 46 -37.26 83.47 -11.49
CA ARG A 46 -38.25 84.07 -10.57
C ARG A 46 -37.73 85.33 -9.89
N ASP A 47 -36.48 85.32 -9.46
CA ASP A 47 -35.86 86.49 -8.83
C ASP A 47 -35.69 87.66 -9.82
N ARG A 48 -35.45 87.34 -11.10
CA ARG A 48 -35.47 88.31 -12.21
C ARG A 48 -36.87 88.90 -12.41
N GLU A 49 -37.91 88.08 -12.44
CA GLU A 49 -39.30 88.53 -12.59
C GLU A 49 -39.78 89.36 -11.38
N ALA A 50 -39.29 89.04 -10.18
CA ALA A 50 -39.56 89.80 -8.96
C ALA A 50 -38.75 91.11 -8.86
N GLY A 51 -37.82 91.36 -9.77
CA GLY A 51 -36.97 92.55 -9.79
C GLY A 51 -35.90 92.59 -8.69
N LEU A 52 -35.58 91.45 -8.08
CA LEU A 52 -34.61 91.33 -6.98
C LEU A 52 -33.16 91.36 -7.48
N ILE A 53 -32.93 90.97 -8.74
CA ILE A 53 -31.64 90.98 -9.42
C ILE A 53 -31.75 91.71 -10.76
N SER A 54 -30.65 92.33 -11.21
CA SER A 54 -30.65 92.99 -12.52
C SER A 54 -30.70 91.96 -13.66
N ALA A 55 -31.24 92.36 -14.82
CA ALA A 55 -31.36 91.46 -15.97
C ALA A 55 -30.00 90.95 -16.46
N GLU A 56 -28.96 91.78 -16.37
CA GLU A 56 -27.60 91.44 -16.80
C GLU A 56 -26.95 90.41 -15.86
N GLU A 57 -27.19 90.51 -14.56
CA GLU A 57 -26.74 89.55 -13.55
C GLU A 57 -27.48 88.22 -13.66
N ALA A 58 -28.79 88.25 -13.90
CA ALA A 58 -29.61 87.05 -14.10
C ALA A 58 -29.17 86.26 -15.34
N ASP A 59 -28.97 86.93 -16.47
CA ASP A 59 -28.55 86.31 -17.73
C ASP A 59 -27.14 85.68 -17.61
N ALA A 60 -26.23 86.33 -16.87
CA ALA A 60 -24.90 85.80 -16.61
C ALA A 60 -24.95 84.53 -15.73
N ALA A 61 -25.72 84.56 -14.64
CA ALA A 61 -25.87 83.45 -13.71
C ALA A 61 -26.56 82.23 -14.37
N GLU A 62 -27.61 82.47 -15.15
CA GLU A 62 -28.33 81.42 -15.88
C GLU A 62 -27.42 80.72 -16.91
N LYS A 63 -26.65 81.50 -17.66
CA LYS A 63 -25.73 80.97 -18.69
C LYS A 63 -24.65 80.08 -18.09
N GLU A 64 -24.15 80.42 -16.90
CA GLU A 64 -23.21 79.58 -16.18
C GLU A 64 -23.86 78.28 -15.66
N ALA A 65 -25.05 78.37 -15.05
CA ALA A 65 -25.78 77.21 -14.55
C ALA A 65 -26.12 76.20 -15.67
N ARG A 66 -26.64 76.68 -16.82
CA ARG A 66 -26.91 75.84 -18.00
C ARG A 66 -25.64 75.19 -18.56
N ARG A 67 -24.51 75.90 -18.55
CA ARG A 67 -23.23 75.35 -19.00
C ARG A 67 -22.75 74.22 -18.09
N ARG A 68 -22.92 74.35 -16.77
CA ARG A 68 -22.55 73.32 -15.79
C ARG A 68 -23.45 72.08 -15.94
N LEU A 69 -24.76 72.28 -16.11
CA LEU A 69 -25.70 71.18 -16.36
C LEU A 69 -25.32 70.37 -17.62
N LEU A 70 -25.02 71.05 -18.73
CA LEU A 70 -24.58 70.38 -19.96
C LEU A 70 -23.23 69.65 -19.82
N ALA A 71 -22.33 70.16 -18.98
CA ALA A 71 -21.04 69.52 -18.70
C ALA A 71 -21.22 68.26 -17.83
N ALA A 72 -22.10 68.30 -16.83
CA ALA A 72 -22.46 67.15 -15.99
C ALA A 72 -23.07 66.02 -16.85
N HIS A 73 -24.03 66.34 -17.71
CA HIS A 73 -24.67 65.38 -18.61
C HIS A 73 -23.67 64.72 -19.59
N ARG A 74 -22.73 65.50 -20.14
CA ARG A 74 -21.66 64.95 -21.00
C ARG A 74 -20.70 64.06 -20.23
N ALA A 75 -20.34 64.44 -19.00
CA ALA A 75 -19.46 63.65 -18.16
C ALA A 75 -20.11 62.32 -17.76
N ALA A 76 -21.42 62.32 -17.45
CA ALA A 76 -22.20 61.12 -17.17
C ALA A 76 -22.25 60.18 -18.40
N ALA A 77 -22.61 60.72 -19.58
CA ALA A 77 -22.63 59.96 -20.83
C ALA A 77 -21.25 59.39 -21.24
N GLN A 78 -20.17 60.09 -20.88
CA GLN A 78 -18.81 59.65 -21.18
C GLN A 78 -18.29 58.59 -20.19
N ARG A 79 -18.70 58.63 -18.91
CA ARG A 79 -18.46 57.54 -17.94
C ARG A 79 -19.19 56.25 -18.32
N GLU A 80 -20.41 56.36 -18.85
CA GLU A 80 -21.15 55.21 -19.33
C GLU A 80 -20.45 54.53 -20.53
N LYS A 81 -19.88 55.33 -21.45
CA LYS A 81 -19.10 54.83 -22.58
C LYS A 81 -17.76 54.19 -22.18
N THR A 82 -17.11 54.63 -21.09
CA THR A 82 -15.83 54.06 -20.65
C THR A 82 -15.99 52.77 -19.84
N VAL A 83 -17.15 52.51 -19.25
CA VAL A 83 -17.45 51.26 -18.52
C VAL A 83 -17.95 50.14 -19.46
N GLY A 84 -18.26 50.46 -20.72
CA GLY A 84 -18.67 49.51 -21.76
C GLY A 84 -17.53 48.70 -22.40
N GLY A 85 -16.70 48.02 -21.61
CA GLY A 85 -15.59 47.23 -22.10
C GLY A 85 -15.82 45.72 -22.00
N LYS A 86 -16.62 45.11 -22.89
CA LYS A 86 -16.67 43.63 -23.05
C LYS A 86 -15.27 42.96 -23.18
N LYS A 87 -14.22 43.75 -23.47
CA LYS A 87 -12.83 43.31 -23.59
C LYS A 87 -12.13 42.94 -22.28
N THR A 88 -12.56 43.42 -21.10
CA THR A 88 -11.94 42.99 -19.82
C THR A 88 -12.45 41.64 -19.34
N ILE A 89 -13.70 41.28 -19.66
CA ILE A 89 -14.28 39.97 -19.35
C ILE A 89 -13.68 38.87 -20.25
N MET A 90 -13.33 39.20 -21.50
CA MET A 90 -12.79 38.21 -22.46
C MET A 90 -11.33 37.79 -22.20
N ALA A 91 -10.58 38.54 -21.37
CA ALA A 91 -9.20 38.23 -21.00
C ALA A 91 -9.06 37.39 -19.72
N ALA A 92 -10.11 37.31 -18.88
CA ALA A 92 -10.07 36.59 -17.61
C ALA A 92 -10.46 35.09 -17.69
N LEU A 93 -11.10 34.69 -18.79
CA LEU A 93 -11.62 33.33 -19.00
C LEU A 93 -10.55 32.24 -19.31
N PRO A 94 -9.50 32.51 -20.11
CA PRO A 94 -8.52 31.45 -20.43
C PRO A 94 -7.55 31.17 -19.28
N LEU A 95 -7.28 32.15 -18.41
CA LEU A 95 -6.31 32.01 -17.31
C LEU A 95 -6.82 31.12 -16.17
N THR A 96 -8.14 31.11 -15.95
CA THR A 96 -8.80 30.32 -14.90
C THR A 96 -9.02 28.86 -15.30
N ALA A 97 -9.18 28.58 -16.60
CA ALA A 97 -9.32 27.21 -17.13
C ALA A 97 -7.97 26.50 -17.37
N LEU A 98 -6.92 27.24 -17.78
CA LEU A 98 -5.61 26.63 -18.06
C LEU A 98 -4.88 26.17 -16.80
N ALA A 99 -5.01 26.87 -15.68
CA ALA A 99 -4.30 26.55 -14.45
C ALA A 99 -4.63 25.15 -13.89
N PRO A 100 -5.91 24.74 -13.74
CA PRO A 100 -6.23 23.38 -13.28
C PRO A 100 -5.86 22.31 -14.33
N LEU A 101 -5.94 22.63 -15.62
CA LEU A 101 -5.55 21.69 -16.67
C LEU A 101 -4.03 21.44 -16.68
N ALA A 102 -3.23 22.50 -16.53
CA ALA A 102 -1.78 22.41 -16.40
C ALA A 102 -1.37 21.69 -15.12
N ALA A 103 -2.05 21.96 -13.99
CA ALA A 103 -1.82 21.25 -12.73
C ALA A 103 -2.13 19.75 -12.85
N PHE A 104 -3.23 19.39 -13.53
CA PHE A 104 -3.59 17.99 -13.79
C PHE A 104 -2.57 17.30 -14.71
N LEU A 105 -2.11 18.00 -15.75
CA LEU A 105 -1.12 17.47 -16.70
C LEU A 105 0.24 17.27 -16.03
N ILE A 106 0.69 18.24 -15.23
CA ILE A 106 1.93 18.14 -14.43
C ILE A 106 1.81 17.01 -13.40
N TYR A 107 0.66 16.85 -12.74
CA TYR A 107 0.44 15.73 -11.81
C TYR A 107 0.43 14.38 -12.54
N GLY A 108 -0.11 14.27 -13.76
CA GLY A 108 -0.04 13.04 -14.55
C GLY A 108 1.39 12.72 -15.05
N LEU A 109 2.19 13.75 -15.35
CA LEU A 109 3.57 13.61 -15.84
C LEU A 109 4.60 13.37 -14.71
N LEU A 110 4.41 13.98 -13.53
CA LEU A 110 5.32 13.87 -12.37
C LEU A 110 4.79 12.94 -11.26
N GLY A 111 3.48 12.85 -11.10
CA GLY A 111 2.80 12.09 -10.05
C GLY A 111 2.52 10.67 -10.49
N ASN A 112 3.51 9.80 -10.34
CA ASN A 112 3.33 8.35 -10.37
C ASN A 112 3.14 7.85 -8.92
N PRO A 113 1.91 7.73 -8.39
CA PRO A 113 1.69 7.19 -7.04
C PRO A 113 2.15 5.73 -6.88
N SER A 114 2.28 4.99 -7.99
CA SER A 114 2.91 3.65 -8.04
C SER A 114 4.44 3.69 -8.07
N GLY A 115 5.06 4.84 -8.36
CA GLY A 115 6.51 5.06 -8.28
C GLY A 115 6.97 5.65 -6.95
N ALA A 116 6.03 6.02 -6.07
CA ALA A 116 6.29 6.50 -4.71
C ALA A 116 6.73 5.37 -3.75
N ALA A 117 6.77 4.11 -4.19
CA ALA A 117 7.74 3.15 -3.68
C ALA A 117 9.10 3.45 -4.33
N THR A 118 9.65 4.63 -4.03
CA THR A 118 11.01 4.98 -4.47
C THR A 118 11.98 3.91 -3.97
N GLN A 119 13.06 3.67 -4.71
CA GLN A 119 14.14 2.78 -4.24
C GLN A 119 14.61 3.18 -2.82
N ALA A 120 14.53 4.47 -2.50
CA ALA A 120 14.72 5.03 -1.16
C ALA A 120 13.62 4.63 -0.16
N GLY A 121 12.33 4.64 -0.55
CA GLY A 121 11.23 4.12 0.26
C GLY A 121 11.30 2.61 0.50
N GLN A 122 11.74 1.83 -0.50
CA GLN A 122 12.00 0.40 -0.36
C GLN A 122 13.23 0.13 0.52
N GLN A 123 14.31 0.90 0.38
CA GLN A 123 15.47 0.82 1.26
C GLN A 123 15.15 1.27 2.69
N LEU A 124 14.32 2.28 2.87
CA LEU A 124 13.87 2.73 4.19
C LEU A 124 12.97 1.67 4.83
N ALA A 125 12.05 1.06 4.08
CA ALA A 125 11.25 -0.05 4.58
C ALA A 125 12.11 -1.28 4.91
N ALA A 126 13.14 -1.59 4.11
CA ALA A 126 14.08 -2.66 4.39
C ALA A 126 14.95 -2.37 5.62
N ARG A 127 15.44 -1.13 5.78
CA ARG A 127 16.17 -0.68 6.98
C ARG A 127 15.29 -0.70 8.22
N ASN A 128 14.05 -0.25 8.12
CA ASN A 128 13.10 -0.27 9.23
C ASN A 128 12.76 -1.71 9.63
N ARG A 129 12.57 -2.63 8.67
CA ARG A 129 12.39 -4.07 8.98
C ARG A 129 13.63 -4.69 9.60
N ALA A 130 14.82 -4.35 9.11
CA ALA A 130 16.08 -4.84 9.67
C ALA A 130 16.34 -4.30 11.09
N GLN A 131 16.02 -3.02 11.34
CA GLN A 131 16.08 -2.43 12.68
C GLN A 131 15.05 -3.04 13.61
N MET A 132 13.79 -3.18 13.18
CA MET A 132 12.76 -3.88 13.97
C MET A 132 13.17 -5.32 14.28
N ALA A 133 13.72 -6.05 13.32
CA ALA A 133 14.22 -7.40 13.55
C ALA A 133 15.43 -7.44 14.50
N ALA A 134 16.26 -6.40 14.50
CA ALA A 134 17.42 -6.27 15.40
C ALA A 134 17.02 -5.79 16.82
N GLU A 135 15.94 -5.03 16.96
CA GLU A 135 15.39 -4.54 18.22
C GLU A 135 14.44 -5.54 18.88
N MET A 136 13.91 -6.52 18.13
CA MET A 136 13.10 -7.60 18.68
C MET A 136 13.92 -8.49 19.62
N SER A 137 13.34 -8.80 20.77
CA SER A 137 13.90 -9.82 21.64
C SER A 137 13.91 -11.18 20.91
N PRO A 138 14.82 -12.11 21.28
CA PRO A 138 14.79 -13.47 20.75
C PRO A 138 13.42 -14.15 20.93
N GLU A 139 12.74 -13.88 22.05
CA GLU A 139 11.42 -14.41 22.38
C GLU A 139 10.33 -13.88 21.43
N ASP A 140 10.31 -12.57 21.18
CA ASP A 140 9.36 -11.95 20.25
C ASP A 140 9.56 -12.48 18.82
N ARG A 141 10.82 -12.73 18.44
CA ARG A 141 11.14 -13.29 17.12
C ARG A 141 10.63 -14.71 16.99
N THR A 142 10.83 -15.54 18.02
CA THR A 142 10.28 -16.90 18.06
C THR A 142 8.76 -16.87 17.99
N GLN A 143 8.09 -16.05 18.78
CA GLN A 143 6.63 -15.93 18.74
C GLN A 143 6.11 -15.46 17.37
N MET A 144 6.78 -14.51 16.74
CA MET A 144 6.43 -14.06 15.40
C MET A 144 6.56 -15.20 14.38
N ILE A 145 7.65 -15.97 14.44
CA ILE A 145 7.86 -17.12 13.55
C ILE A 145 6.79 -18.19 13.81
N SER A 146 6.57 -18.58 15.07
CA SER A 146 5.52 -19.53 15.44
C SER A 146 4.15 -19.08 14.92
N GLY A 147 3.79 -17.81 15.07
CA GLY A 147 2.53 -17.26 14.54
C GLY A 147 2.43 -17.33 13.02
N MET A 148 3.53 -17.16 12.29
CA MET A 148 3.55 -17.34 10.83
C MET A 148 3.34 -18.81 10.44
N VAL A 149 3.92 -19.75 11.18
CA VAL A 149 3.76 -21.20 10.95
C VAL A 149 2.33 -21.64 11.25
N GLU A 150 1.74 -21.20 12.36
CA GLU A 150 0.34 -21.48 12.69
C GLU A 150 -0.63 -20.88 11.66
N GLY A 151 -0.32 -19.69 11.13
CA GLY A 151 -1.09 -19.10 10.03
C GLY A 151 -1.02 -19.90 8.72
N LEU A 152 0.11 -20.58 8.46
CA LEU A 152 0.23 -21.52 7.34
C LEU A 152 -0.62 -22.78 7.61
N ALA A 153 -0.55 -23.34 8.82
CA ALA A 153 -1.34 -24.51 9.20
C ALA A 153 -2.85 -24.28 8.98
N ALA A 154 -3.38 -23.16 9.48
CA ALA A 154 -4.79 -22.82 9.31
C ALA A 154 -5.23 -22.71 7.83
N ARG A 155 -4.36 -22.21 6.95
CA ARG A 155 -4.67 -22.13 5.51
C ARG A 155 -4.68 -23.49 4.83
N LEU A 156 -3.86 -24.41 5.30
CA LEU A 156 -3.80 -25.79 4.79
C LEU A 156 -4.98 -26.62 5.28
N GLU A 157 -5.60 -26.27 6.41
CA GLU A 157 -6.89 -26.84 6.79
C GLU A 157 -8.00 -26.48 5.80
N GLU A 158 -7.96 -25.27 5.23
CA GLU A 158 -8.91 -24.84 4.17
C GLU A 158 -8.58 -25.45 2.80
N ASN A 159 -7.31 -25.78 2.54
CA ASN A 159 -6.83 -26.39 1.30
C ASN A 159 -6.05 -27.68 1.60
N PRO A 160 -6.75 -28.76 1.98
CA PRO A 160 -6.13 -29.92 2.61
C PRO A 160 -5.36 -30.83 1.67
N ASP A 161 -5.38 -30.56 0.37
CA ASP A 161 -4.78 -31.39 -0.69
C ASP A 161 -3.44 -30.83 -1.24
N ASP A 162 -2.88 -29.80 -0.58
CA ASP A 162 -1.61 -29.17 -0.97
C ASP A 162 -0.39 -29.91 -0.37
N VAL A 163 0.16 -30.88 -1.12
CA VAL A 163 1.31 -31.69 -0.69
C VAL A 163 2.53 -30.83 -0.35
N GLU A 164 2.87 -29.89 -1.23
CA GLU A 164 4.00 -28.98 -1.03
C GLU A 164 3.80 -28.08 0.19
N GLY A 165 2.57 -27.62 0.41
CA GLY A 165 2.17 -26.85 1.58
C GLY A 165 2.37 -27.63 2.88
N TRP A 166 1.86 -28.86 2.96
CA TRP A 166 2.07 -29.74 4.12
C TRP A 166 3.54 -30.08 4.35
N THR A 167 4.31 -30.29 3.27
CA THR A 167 5.76 -30.51 3.34
C THR A 167 6.49 -29.30 3.91
N MET A 168 6.15 -28.09 3.45
CA MET A 168 6.72 -26.84 3.95
C MET A 168 6.34 -26.60 5.42
N LEU A 169 5.11 -26.96 5.80
CA LEU A 169 4.66 -26.87 7.18
C LEU A 169 5.46 -27.82 8.09
N GLY A 170 5.67 -29.06 7.67
CA GLY A 170 6.52 -30.03 8.38
C GLY A 170 7.93 -29.50 8.61
N ARG A 171 8.59 -28.97 7.57
CA ARG A 171 9.92 -28.34 7.68
C ARG A 171 9.92 -27.15 8.62
N SER A 172 8.88 -26.32 8.55
CA SER A 172 8.75 -25.10 9.36
C SER A 172 8.59 -25.43 10.84
N TYR A 173 7.78 -26.44 11.17
CA TYR A 173 7.64 -26.95 12.53
C TYR A 173 8.95 -27.53 13.07
N ALA A 174 9.71 -28.27 12.25
CA ALA A 174 11.03 -28.78 12.65
C ALA A 174 12.03 -27.65 12.96
N VAL A 175 12.03 -26.57 12.16
CA VAL A 175 12.92 -25.41 12.38
C VAL A 175 12.63 -24.71 13.71
N ILE A 176 11.37 -24.63 14.13
CA ILE A 176 10.99 -24.03 15.41
C ILE A 176 11.02 -25.01 16.59
N GLY A 177 11.40 -26.27 16.35
CA GLY A 177 11.52 -27.31 17.38
C GLY A 177 10.20 -27.98 17.77
N ASP A 178 9.10 -27.72 17.06
CA ASP A 178 7.80 -28.36 17.29
C ASP A 178 7.72 -29.68 16.51
N PHE A 179 8.55 -30.64 16.91
CA PHE A 179 8.80 -31.87 16.16
C PHE A 179 7.58 -32.78 16.04
N ASP A 180 6.68 -32.78 17.03
CA ASP A 180 5.43 -33.57 16.98
C ASP A 180 4.51 -33.05 15.88
N LYS A 181 4.31 -31.72 15.79
CA LYS A 181 3.54 -31.13 14.69
C LYS A 181 4.24 -31.28 13.35
N SER A 182 5.58 -31.29 13.33
CA SER A 182 6.35 -31.59 12.11
C SER A 182 6.01 -32.99 11.58
N ALA A 183 6.05 -34.01 12.44
CA ALA A 183 5.73 -35.38 12.08
C ALA A 183 4.28 -35.51 11.57
N ALA A 184 3.32 -34.84 12.23
CA ALA A 184 1.92 -34.82 11.80
C ALA A 184 1.71 -34.15 10.44
N ALA A 185 2.41 -33.04 10.16
CA ALA A 185 2.34 -32.38 8.85
C ALA A 185 2.92 -33.24 7.73
N TYR A 186 4.04 -33.94 7.99
CA TYR A 186 4.58 -34.92 7.04
C TYR A 186 3.65 -36.12 6.85
N GLU A 187 3.02 -36.63 7.91
CA GLU A 187 2.00 -37.68 7.80
C GLU A 187 0.84 -37.24 6.91
N ARG A 188 0.39 -35.99 7.04
CA ARG A 188 -0.62 -35.44 6.15
C ARG A 188 -0.14 -35.37 4.70
N ALA A 189 1.10 -34.93 4.46
CA ALA A 189 1.70 -34.93 3.11
C ALA A 189 1.81 -36.36 2.52
N ILE A 190 2.22 -37.35 3.32
CA ILE A 190 2.29 -38.77 2.93
C ILE A 190 0.91 -39.31 2.57
N SER A 191 -0.15 -38.91 3.30
CA SER A 191 -1.51 -39.35 2.98
C SER A 191 -1.99 -38.90 1.58
N LEU A 192 -1.40 -37.83 1.04
CA LEU A 192 -1.68 -37.30 -0.28
C LEU A 192 -0.72 -37.81 -1.36
N SER A 193 0.53 -38.10 -0.98
CA SER A 193 1.59 -38.60 -1.87
C SER A 193 2.39 -39.73 -1.19
N PRO A 194 1.79 -40.93 -1.08
CA PRO A 194 2.35 -42.02 -0.26
C PRO A 194 3.62 -42.63 -0.86
N GLU A 195 3.85 -42.46 -2.16
CA GLU A 195 5.00 -43.02 -2.87
C GLU A 195 6.23 -42.10 -2.84
N ASN A 196 6.15 -40.92 -2.22
CA ASN A 196 7.26 -39.97 -2.17
C ASN A 196 8.20 -40.27 -0.97
N PRO A 197 9.41 -40.81 -1.20
CA PRO A 197 10.31 -41.21 -0.11
C PRO A 197 10.79 -40.02 0.74
N ASP A 198 10.91 -38.82 0.18
CA ASP A 198 11.37 -37.64 0.92
C ASP A 198 10.40 -37.25 2.04
N LEU A 199 9.10 -37.50 1.86
CA LEU A 199 8.09 -37.23 2.88
C LEU A 199 8.21 -38.22 4.03
N HIS A 200 8.48 -39.50 3.73
CA HIS A 200 8.72 -40.52 4.74
C HIS A 200 10.00 -40.26 5.53
N VAL A 201 11.09 -39.87 4.84
CA VAL A 201 12.33 -39.44 5.50
C VAL A 201 12.05 -38.27 6.45
N GLY A 202 11.35 -37.23 5.97
CA GLY A 202 10.99 -36.08 6.79
C GLY A 202 10.17 -36.45 8.04
N ARG A 203 9.23 -37.40 7.92
CA ARG A 203 8.46 -37.92 9.06
C ARG A 203 9.36 -38.66 10.06
N VAL A 204 10.25 -39.54 9.59
CA VAL A 204 11.17 -40.28 10.47
C VAL A 204 12.10 -39.31 11.22
N GLU A 205 12.68 -38.33 10.53
CA GLU A 205 13.53 -37.31 11.14
C GLU A 205 12.80 -36.47 12.20
N ALA A 206 11.54 -36.09 11.92
CA ALA A 206 10.71 -35.36 12.87
C ALA A 206 10.40 -36.21 14.12
N LEU A 207 10.02 -37.47 13.96
CA LEU A 207 9.77 -38.39 15.07
C LEU A 207 11.03 -38.60 15.92
N MET A 208 12.18 -38.87 15.30
CA MET A 208 13.45 -39.02 16.01
C MET A 208 13.83 -37.75 16.79
N SER A 209 13.62 -36.57 16.20
CA SER A 209 13.90 -35.29 16.86
C SER A 209 12.96 -35.05 18.05
N SER A 210 11.68 -35.41 17.93
CA SER A 210 10.71 -35.39 19.04
C SER A 210 11.16 -36.29 20.19
N ARG A 211 11.55 -37.53 19.90
CA ARG A 211 12.03 -38.48 20.93
C ARG A 211 13.32 -38.02 21.58
N ALA A 212 14.27 -37.55 20.79
CA ALA A 212 15.52 -37.01 21.31
C ALA A 212 15.29 -35.81 22.24
N ALA A 213 14.36 -34.91 21.90
CA ALA A 213 14.00 -33.78 22.76
C ALA A 213 13.38 -34.21 24.11
N GLN A 214 12.76 -35.39 24.14
CA GLN A 214 12.22 -36.02 25.35
C GLN A 214 13.24 -36.92 26.08
N GLY A 215 14.47 -37.05 25.56
CA GLY A 215 15.48 -37.96 26.10
C GLY A 215 15.18 -39.44 25.85
N LEU A 216 14.34 -39.74 24.85
CA LEU A 216 13.94 -41.08 24.44
C LEU A 216 14.74 -41.53 23.21
N GLY A 217 14.87 -42.85 23.05
CA GLY A 217 15.52 -43.49 21.90
C GLY A 217 14.56 -43.81 20.76
N LEU A 218 14.97 -44.73 19.90
CA LEU A 218 14.10 -45.30 18.87
C LEU A 218 12.98 -46.10 19.53
N ASP A 219 11.74 -45.87 19.11
CA ASP A 219 10.55 -46.60 19.55
C ASP A 219 9.86 -47.28 18.36
N ASP A 220 8.77 -48.00 18.64
CA ASP A 220 8.02 -48.75 17.63
C ASP A 220 7.43 -47.84 16.54
N GLU A 221 7.04 -46.60 16.87
CA GLU A 221 6.50 -45.64 15.89
C GLU A 221 7.57 -45.23 14.88
N ILE A 222 8.79 -44.96 15.34
CA ILE A 222 9.93 -44.69 14.44
C ILE A 222 10.26 -45.92 13.59
N ALA A 223 10.26 -47.11 14.19
CA ALA A 223 10.51 -48.36 13.46
C ALA A 223 9.48 -48.59 12.35
N ASP A 224 8.20 -48.37 12.63
CA ASP A 224 7.11 -48.47 11.65
C ASP A 224 7.28 -47.45 10.52
N ALA A 225 7.64 -46.20 10.83
CA ALA A 225 7.89 -45.17 9.83
C ALA A 225 9.09 -45.50 8.93
N VAL A 226 10.17 -46.06 9.50
CA VAL A 226 11.33 -46.55 8.74
C VAL A 226 10.94 -47.72 7.84
N ASN A 227 10.12 -48.66 8.34
CA ASN A 227 9.65 -49.80 7.55
C ASN A 227 8.72 -49.37 6.41
N ALA A 228 7.89 -48.34 6.61
CA ALA A 228 7.09 -47.75 5.55
C ALA A 228 7.96 -47.16 4.42
N LEU A 229 9.07 -46.49 4.76
CA LEU A 229 10.05 -46.02 3.78
C LEU A 229 10.73 -47.19 3.05
N ALA A 230 11.14 -48.24 3.78
CA ALA A 230 11.75 -49.43 3.19
C ALA A 230 10.80 -50.18 2.24
N ALA A 231 9.49 -50.11 2.48
CA ALA A 231 8.50 -50.71 1.59
C ALA A 231 8.40 -50.00 0.22
N LEU A 232 8.77 -48.72 0.14
CA LEU A 232 8.86 -47.99 -1.13
C LEU A 232 10.11 -48.37 -1.93
N ASN A 233 11.22 -48.58 -1.23
CA ASN A 233 12.48 -49.02 -1.80
C ASN A 233 13.26 -49.80 -0.74
N GLU A 234 13.38 -51.11 -0.96
CA GLU A 234 14.05 -52.03 -0.02
C GLU A 234 15.54 -51.71 0.16
N ASP A 235 16.16 -51.05 -0.81
CA ASP A 235 17.56 -50.63 -0.80
C ASP A 235 17.71 -49.14 -0.46
N HIS A 236 16.69 -48.49 0.13
CA HIS A 236 16.78 -47.08 0.50
C HIS A 236 17.88 -46.87 1.56
N PRO A 237 18.95 -46.09 1.29
CA PRO A 237 20.11 -46.02 2.18
C PRO A 237 19.79 -45.58 3.62
N PHE A 238 18.89 -44.59 3.75
CA PHE A 238 18.42 -44.12 5.06
C PHE A 238 17.68 -45.23 5.82
N ALA A 239 16.84 -46.03 5.14
CA ALA A 239 16.07 -47.07 5.80
C ALA A 239 16.99 -48.21 6.28
N LEU A 240 17.90 -48.68 5.41
CA LEU A 240 18.90 -49.69 5.76
C LEU A 240 19.75 -49.29 6.97
N TYR A 241 20.18 -48.03 7.03
CA TYR A 241 20.94 -47.51 8.16
C TYR A 241 20.17 -47.64 9.48
N PHE A 242 18.93 -47.15 9.51
CA PHE A 242 18.12 -47.12 10.73
C PHE A 242 17.54 -48.49 11.11
N GLN A 243 17.24 -49.37 10.14
CA GLN A 243 16.88 -50.76 10.40
C GLN A 243 18.04 -51.52 11.05
N GLY A 244 19.26 -51.35 10.55
CA GLY A 244 20.44 -51.95 11.18
C GLY A 244 20.72 -51.39 12.58
N LEU A 245 20.52 -50.09 12.78
CA LEU A 245 20.66 -49.46 14.09
C LEU A 245 19.62 -49.98 15.10
N ALA A 246 18.36 -50.12 14.69
CA ALA A 246 17.31 -50.70 15.52
C ALA A 246 17.59 -52.17 15.85
N ALA A 247 18.01 -52.98 14.86
CA ALA A 247 18.38 -54.37 15.06
C ALA A 247 19.55 -54.52 16.06
N SER A 248 20.58 -53.67 15.94
CA SER A 248 21.73 -53.65 16.86
C SER A 248 21.30 -53.31 18.30
N GLN A 249 20.43 -52.30 18.49
CA GLN A 249 19.90 -51.95 19.82
C GLN A 249 19.06 -53.07 20.45
N ASN A 250 18.36 -53.85 19.62
CA ASN A 250 17.55 -54.98 20.06
C ASN A 250 18.36 -56.28 20.28
N GLY A 251 19.68 -56.25 20.04
CA GLY A 251 20.56 -57.41 20.16
C GLY A 251 20.50 -58.40 18.99
N ASP A 252 19.83 -58.03 17.90
CA ASP A 252 19.80 -58.81 16.66
C ASP A 252 20.99 -58.46 15.77
N ALA A 253 22.15 -59.00 16.14
CA ALA A 253 23.40 -58.78 15.43
C ALA A 253 23.39 -59.34 13.99
N GLU A 254 22.59 -60.37 13.73
CA GLU A 254 22.49 -60.97 12.39
C GLU A 254 21.76 -60.01 11.44
N ALA A 255 20.57 -59.52 11.83
CA ALA A 255 19.83 -58.56 11.04
C ALA A 255 20.58 -57.23 10.89
N ALA A 256 21.23 -56.74 11.94
CA ALA A 256 22.04 -55.52 11.87
C ALA A 256 23.16 -55.62 10.84
N ARG A 257 23.89 -56.75 10.86
CA ARG A 257 24.95 -57.05 9.89
C ARG A 257 24.40 -57.10 8.46
N GLU A 258 23.23 -57.71 8.25
CA GLU A 258 22.61 -57.79 6.93
C GLU A 258 22.30 -56.40 6.35
N TYR A 259 21.56 -55.56 7.09
CA TYR A 259 21.15 -54.24 6.61
C TYR A 259 22.35 -53.34 6.32
N TRP A 260 23.32 -53.27 7.24
CA TRP A 260 24.51 -52.44 7.02
C TRP A 260 25.42 -52.99 5.92
N SER A 261 25.49 -54.32 5.71
CA SER A 261 26.26 -54.89 4.59
C SER A 261 25.66 -54.52 3.25
N ARG A 262 24.33 -54.54 3.11
CA ARG A 262 23.63 -54.07 1.90
C ARG A 262 23.94 -52.61 1.63
N LEU A 263 23.88 -51.77 2.67
CA LEU A 263 24.22 -50.35 2.56
C LEU A 263 25.67 -50.14 2.11
N VAL A 264 26.64 -50.83 2.74
CA VAL A 264 28.07 -50.76 2.38
C VAL A 264 28.33 -51.16 0.93
N ALA A 265 27.60 -52.15 0.39
CA ALA A 265 27.74 -52.62 -0.98
C ALA A 265 27.34 -51.56 -2.03
N MET A 266 26.48 -50.60 -1.66
CA MET A 266 26.02 -49.52 -2.54
C MET A 266 26.91 -48.27 -2.49
N MET A 267 27.85 -48.21 -1.54
CA MET A 267 28.66 -47.02 -1.29
C MET A 267 30.03 -47.08 -2.01
N PRO A 268 30.57 -45.94 -2.47
CA PRO A 268 31.95 -45.86 -2.96
C PRO A 268 32.96 -46.35 -1.93
N GLU A 269 34.02 -47.03 -2.37
CA GLU A 269 35.02 -47.61 -1.45
C GLU A 269 35.70 -46.54 -0.58
N GLU A 270 35.90 -45.34 -1.12
CA GLU A 270 36.57 -44.21 -0.46
C GLU A 270 35.65 -43.38 0.45
N ALA A 271 34.35 -43.69 0.51
CA ALA A 271 33.41 -42.94 1.32
C ALA A 271 33.71 -43.12 2.83
N PRO A 272 33.95 -42.04 3.60
CA PRO A 272 34.22 -42.12 5.03
C PRO A 272 33.11 -42.84 5.82
N GLU A 273 31.86 -42.67 5.40
CA GLU A 273 30.68 -43.30 5.99
C GLU A 273 30.70 -44.83 5.79
N ARG A 274 31.24 -45.31 4.66
CA ARG A 274 31.40 -46.74 4.38
C ARG A 274 32.36 -47.39 5.36
N ALA A 275 33.51 -46.75 5.63
CA ALA A 275 34.48 -47.24 6.60
C ALA A 275 33.87 -47.35 8.01
N ARG A 276 33.10 -46.34 8.44
CA ARG A 276 32.39 -46.37 9.72
C ARG A 276 31.37 -47.51 9.81
N LEU A 277 30.61 -47.77 8.75
CA LEU A 277 29.66 -48.87 8.74
C LEU A 277 30.34 -50.23 8.84
N ILE A 278 31.50 -50.41 8.20
CA ILE A 278 32.30 -51.63 8.33
C ILE A 278 32.77 -51.81 9.79
N GLU A 279 33.28 -50.75 10.42
CA GLU A 279 33.65 -50.79 11.84
C GLU A 279 32.45 -51.14 12.75
N MET A 280 31.26 -50.60 12.46
CA MET A 280 30.04 -50.93 13.19
C MET A 280 29.67 -52.42 13.01
N ILE A 281 29.76 -52.95 11.79
CA ILE A 281 29.51 -54.36 11.48
C ILE A 281 30.50 -55.28 12.21
N ASP A 282 31.77 -54.90 12.28
CA ASP A 282 32.82 -55.68 12.96
C ASP A 282 32.67 -55.66 14.49
N ALA A 283 31.96 -54.67 15.04
CA ALA A 283 31.73 -54.50 16.47
C ALA A 283 30.46 -55.20 17.02
N LEU A 284 29.61 -55.74 16.14
CA LEU A 284 28.42 -56.55 16.49
C LEU A 284 28.82 -57.91 17.06
#